data_AF-Q6NCQ4-F1
#
_entry.id   AF-Q6NCQ4-F1
#
_cell.length_a   1.000
_cell.length_b   1.000
_cell.length_c   1.000
_cell.angle_alpha   90.00
_cell.angle_beta   90.00
_cell.angle_gamma   90.00
#
_symmetry.space_group_name_H-M   'P 1'
#
loop_
_entity.id
_entity.type
_entity.pdbx_description
1 polymer ?
#
loop_
_entity_poly.entity_id
_entity_poly.type
_entity_poly.pdbx_seq_one_letter_code
_entity_poly.pdbx_strand_id
1 'polypeptide(L)'
;MAPCAGGTCRTASERRHLQCRSRPSQGRQGGSKSAGRGFIAAEFPCLDGGEPISTARAFRDRNREFSPAMRAILDIVLIILDLYIWLLIASAILSWLIAFNVVNTRNQFVGAVSEFLYRITEPLLAPIRNLLPSLGGLDISPIILILLIMFLQRVITYYIYPAVF
;
A
#
# COMPACT_ATOMS: atom_id res chain seq x y z
N MET A 1 34.41 -19.61 -32.09
CA MET A 1 35.04 -20.47 -33.12
C MET A 1 34.95 -21.90 -32.61
N ALA A 2 34.33 -22.91 -33.21
CA ALA A 2 33.66 -23.13 -34.49
C ALA A 2 32.50 -24.15 -34.26
N PRO A 3 31.51 -24.30 -35.17
CA PRO A 3 30.30 -25.07 -34.93
C PRO A 3 30.53 -26.58 -35.14
N CYS A 4 29.85 -27.43 -34.37
CA CYS A 4 29.68 -28.85 -34.73
C CYS A 4 28.74 -28.92 -35.93
N ALA A 5 29.30 -28.72 -37.11
CA ALA A 5 28.66 -28.97 -38.39
C ALA A 5 28.41 -30.48 -38.55
N GLY A 6 27.18 -30.81 -38.94
CA GLY A 6 26.75 -32.00 -39.67
C GLY A 6 27.52 -33.32 -39.51
N GLY A 7 26.81 -34.34 -39.00
CA GLY A 7 27.01 -35.70 -39.49
C GLY A 7 27.99 -36.57 -38.70
N THR A 8 27.41 -37.54 -37.99
CA THR A 8 27.89 -38.91 -37.74
C THR A 8 29.41 -39.14 -37.58
N CYS A 9 29.85 -39.40 -36.35
CA CYS A 9 31.12 -40.08 -36.13
C CYS A 9 30.90 -41.59 -35.99
N ARG A 10 31.35 -42.30 -37.02
CA ARG A 10 31.38 -43.76 -37.17
C ARG A 10 32.46 -44.41 -36.30
N THR A 11 32.12 -45.62 -35.85
CA THR A 11 32.93 -46.85 -35.73
C THR A 11 34.41 -46.77 -35.37
N ALA A 12 34.78 -47.41 -34.26
CA ALA A 12 35.95 -48.30 -34.14
C ALA A 12 35.88 -48.99 -32.76
N SER A 13 35.48 -50.27 -32.72
CA SER A 13 36.39 -51.40 -32.50
C SER A 13 37.31 -51.25 -31.26
N GLU A 14 36.83 -51.75 -30.12
CA GLU A 14 37.51 -52.75 -29.27
C GLU A 14 39.05 -52.62 -29.13
N ARG A 15 39.74 -52.35 -28.01
CA ARG A 15 39.60 -52.29 -26.53
C ARG A 15 40.70 -51.30 -26.08
N ARG A 16 40.59 -50.41 -25.09
CA ARG A 16 40.19 -50.54 -23.68
C ARG A 16 39.74 -49.15 -23.18
N HIS A 17 38.82 -49.12 -22.22
CA HIS A 17 38.30 -47.95 -21.48
C HIS A 17 37.14 -47.16 -22.11
N LEU A 18 36.01 -47.84 -22.35
CA LEU A 18 34.70 -47.19 -22.30
C LEU A 18 33.78 -48.10 -21.49
N GLN A 19 33.41 -47.66 -20.30
CA GLN A 19 32.68 -48.49 -19.35
C GLN A 19 31.23 -48.66 -19.83
N CYS A 20 30.99 -49.80 -20.46
CA CYS A 20 29.69 -50.45 -20.61
C CYS A 20 29.05 -50.72 -19.24
N ARG A 21 27.72 -50.87 -19.22
CA ARG A 21 27.04 -52.20 -19.14
C ARG A 21 25.82 -52.22 -18.21
N SER A 22 24.74 -52.77 -18.79
CA SER A 22 23.61 -53.52 -18.23
C SER A 22 22.72 -52.91 -17.13
N ARG A 23 21.53 -52.45 -17.55
CA ARG A 23 20.25 -52.81 -16.91
C ARG A 23 20.01 -54.34 -17.05
N PRO A 24 18.94 -54.94 -16.48
CA PRO A 24 18.43 -54.90 -15.11
C PRO A 24 18.08 -56.34 -14.59
N SER A 25 17.90 -56.57 -13.29
CA SER A 25 17.05 -57.68 -12.82
C SER A 25 16.59 -57.53 -11.36
N GLN A 26 15.26 -57.59 -11.22
CA GLN A 26 14.46 -58.21 -10.15
C GLN A 26 14.97 -58.16 -8.69
N GLY A 27 14.14 -57.55 -7.85
CA GLY A 27 13.50 -58.32 -6.78
C GLY A 27 13.98 -58.09 -5.35
N ARG A 28 12.96 -57.93 -4.49
CA ARG A 28 12.86 -58.40 -3.10
C ARG A 28 13.34 -57.47 -1.97
N GLN A 29 12.30 -56.91 -1.32
CA GLN A 29 12.09 -56.71 0.13
C GLN A 29 13.26 -56.90 1.09
N GLY A 30 13.41 -55.97 2.02
CA GLY A 30 13.95 -56.27 3.35
C GLY A 30 14.57 -55.10 4.09
N GLY A 31 13.78 -54.47 4.97
CA GLY A 31 14.14 -54.15 6.36
C GLY A 31 15.41 -53.36 6.73
N SER A 32 15.15 -52.35 7.56
CA SER A 32 15.96 -51.94 8.72
C SER A 32 16.96 -50.80 8.57
N LYS A 33 16.51 -49.68 9.17
CA LYS A 33 17.25 -48.78 10.07
C LYS A 33 18.29 -47.82 9.51
N SER A 34 17.97 -46.57 9.87
CA SER A 34 18.84 -45.57 10.48
C SER A 34 19.69 -44.68 9.58
N ALA A 35 19.52 -43.40 9.90
CA ALA A 35 20.52 -42.35 9.88
C ALA A 35 20.92 -41.76 8.53
N GLY A 36 20.65 -40.46 8.43
CA GLY A 36 21.67 -39.54 7.97
C GLY A 36 21.42 -38.96 6.59
N ARG A 37 21.18 -37.64 6.59
CA ARG A 37 21.75 -36.68 5.64
C ARG A 37 21.76 -37.13 4.18
N GLY A 38 20.76 -36.68 3.43
CA GLY A 38 20.82 -36.67 1.98
C GLY A 38 20.11 -35.44 1.48
N PHE A 39 20.87 -34.41 1.10
CA PHE A 39 20.42 -33.40 0.15
C PHE A 39 19.70 -34.14 -0.97
N ILE A 40 18.41 -33.86 -1.18
CA ILE A 40 17.72 -34.37 -2.35
C ILE A 40 18.36 -33.66 -3.54
N ALA A 41 19.25 -34.39 -4.22
CA ALA A 41 19.70 -34.04 -5.55
C ALA A 41 18.45 -34.05 -6.43
N ALA A 42 17.92 -32.87 -6.73
CA ALA A 42 16.90 -32.73 -7.76
C ALA A 42 17.58 -33.06 -9.09
N GLU A 43 17.24 -34.23 -9.64
CA GLU A 43 17.65 -34.68 -10.96
C GLU A 43 16.97 -33.76 -11.99
N PHE A 44 17.70 -32.79 -12.53
CA PHE A 44 17.21 -31.94 -13.62
C PHE A 44 17.53 -32.59 -14.97
N PRO A 45 16.54 -32.82 -15.84
CA PRO A 45 16.79 -33.18 -17.23
C PRO A 45 17.48 -32.01 -17.96
N CYS A 46 18.55 -32.29 -18.69
CA CYS A 46 19.12 -31.34 -19.64
C CYS A 46 18.13 -31.18 -20.80
N LEU A 47 17.30 -30.13 -20.73
CA LEU A 47 16.42 -29.74 -21.81
C LEU A 47 17.26 -29.26 -22.99
N ASP A 48 17.09 -29.96 -24.11
CA ASP A 48 17.59 -29.61 -25.43
C ASP A 48 16.96 -28.28 -25.87
N GLY A 49 17.78 -27.23 -25.98
CA GLY A 49 17.52 -26.05 -26.79
C GLY A 49 16.20 -25.29 -26.63
N GLY A 50 15.82 -24.85 -25.42
CA GLY A 50 14.67 -23.95 -25.24
C GLY A 50 14.87 -22.96 -24.10
N GLU A 51 14.72 -21.67 -24.41
CA GLU A 51 14.87 -20.46 -23.58
C GLU A 51 14.37 -20.56 -22.10
N PRO A 52 14.92 -19.73 -21.18
CA PRO A 52 14.66 -19.85 -19.74
C PRO A 52 13.18 -19.62 -19.42
N ILE A 53 12.55 -20.63 -18.79
CA ILE A 53 11.16 -20.54 -18.35
C ILE A 53 11.06 -19.59 -17.16
N SER A 54 10.87 -18.34 -17.53
CA SER A 54 10.41 -17.17 -16.78
C SER A 54 9.01 -17.34 -16.17
N THR A 55 8.62 -18.53 -15.70
CA THR A 55 7.27 -18.76 -15.13
C THR A 55 7.13 -18.22 -13.70
N ALA A 56 8.23 -18.08 -12.95
CA ALA A 56 8.20 -17.35 -11.69
C ALA A 56 8.07 -15.82 -11.89
N ARG A 57 8.42 -15.32 -13.08
CA ARG A 57 8.27 -13.90 -13.45
C ARG A 57 6.91 -13.61 -14.09
N ALA A 58 6.25 -14.57 -14.72
CA ALA A 58 4.88 -14.43 -15.22
C ALA A 58 3.83 -14.26 -14.09
N PHE A 59 4.10 -14.77 -12.87
CA PHE A 59 3.27 -14.46 -11.69
C PHE A 59 3.48 -13.03 -11.15
N ARG A 60 4.53 -12.33 -11.62
CA ARG A 60 4.85 -10.97 -11.18
C ARG A 60 4.02 -9.89 -11.88
N ASP A 61 3.30 -10.21 -12.95
CA ASP A 61 3.04 -9.20 -13.98
C ASP A 61 1.59 -8.79 -14.27
N ARG A 62 0.51 -9.25 -13.60
CA ARG A 62 -0.82 -8.80 -14.08
C ARG A 62 -2.01 -8.57 -13.16
N ASN A 63 -2.08 -9.11 -11.95
CA ASN A 63 -3.32 -8.99 -11.15
C ASN A 63 -3.20 -8.07 -9.93
N ARG A 64 -2.27 -7.11 -9.93
CA ARG A 64 -2.18 -6.04 -8.92
C ARG A 64 -2.19 -4.65 -9.57
N GLU A 65 -3.10 -4.43 -10.51
CA GLU A 65 -3.51 -3.09 -10.94
C GLU A 65 -4.59 -2.51 -10.01
N PHE A 66 -4.54 -2.82 -8.70
CA PHE A 66 -5.18 -1.93 -7.73
C PHE A 66 -4.31 -0.68 -7.66
N SER A 67 -4.75 0.34 -8.40
CA SER A 67 -3.92 1.52 -8.69
C SER A 67 -3.35 2.11 -7.39
N PRO A 68 -2.02 2.13 -7.20
CA PRO A 68 -1.41 2.81 -6.05
C PRO A 68 -1.78 4.30 -6.01
N ALA A 69 -2.19 4.86 -7.15
CA ALA A 69 -2.72 6.20 -7.29
C ALA A 69 -4.00 6.44 -6.47
N MET A 70 -4.97 5.51 -6.47
CA MET A 70 -6.22 5.69 -5.70
C MET A 70 -5.97 5.77 -4.19
N ARG A 71 -4.97 5.03 -3.69
CA ARG A 71 -4.58 5.08 -2.27
C ARG A 71 -3.95 6.42 -1.91
N ALA A 72 -3.00 6.87 -2.73
CA ALA A 72 -2.34 8.16 -2.52
C ALA A 72 -3.33 9.33 -2.52
N ILE A 73 -4.34 9.31 -3.41
CA ILE A 73 -5.38 10.34 -3.47
C ILE A 73 -6.20 10.35 -2.17
N LEU A 74 -6.64 9.19 -1.68
CA LEU A 74 -7.43 9.09 -0.46
C LEU A 74 -6.62 9.56 0.76
N ASP A 75 -5.35 9.18 0.85
CA ASP A 75 -4.46 9.64 1.92
C ASP A 75 -4.28 11.17 1.89
N ILE A 76 -4.10 11.77 0.71
CA ILE A 76 -4.02 13.24 0.56
C ILE A 76 -5.33 13.89 1.02
N VAL A 77 -6.49 13.33 0.68
CA VAL A 77 -7.79 13.85 1.13
C VAL A 77 -7.91 13.80 2.65
N LEU A 78 -7.51 12.71 3.29
CA LEU A 78 -7.53 12.59 4.75
C LEU A 78 -6.62 13.63 5.42
N ILE A 79 -5.42 13.84 4.86
CA ILE A 79 -4.48 14.87 5.34
C ILE A 79 -5.09 16.27 5.21
N ILE A 80 -5.78 16.57 4.10
CA ILE A 80 -6.44 17.87 3.91
C ILE A 80 -7.57 18.06 4.94
N LEU A 81 -8.36 17.02 5.20
CA LEU A 81 -9.40 17.07 6.24
C LEU A 81 -8.80 17.30 7.63
N ASP A 82 -7.69 16.63 7.97
CA ASP A 82 -6.98 16.85 9.23
C ASP A 82 -6.45 18.29 9.36
N LEU A 83 -5.85 18.82 8.29
CA LEU A 83 -5.40 20.21 8.24
C LEU A 83 -6.57 21.18 8.47
N TYR A 84 -7.73 20.88 7.89
CA TYR A 84 -8.93 21.68 8.07
C TYR A 84 -9.46 21.63 9.51
N ILE A 85 -9.39 20.48 10.19
CA ILE A 85 -9.70 20.37 11.62
C ILE A 85 -8.82 21.31 12.45
N TRP A 86 -7.50 21.32 12.20
CA TRP A 86 -6.59 22.24 12.89
C TRP A 86 -6.95 23.72 12.66
N LEU A 87 -7.37 24.06 11.44
CA LEU A 87 -7.82 25.39 11.10
C LEU A 87 -9.13 25.77 11.83
N LEU A 88 -10.07 24.83 11.99
CA LEU A 88 -11.27 25.02 12.80
C LEU A 88 -10.95 25.19 14.28
N ILE A 89 -10.00 24.42 14.81
CA ILE A 89 -9.54 24.56 16.20
C ILE A 89 -8.93 25.96 16.41
N ALA A 90 -8.07 26.42 15.50
CA ALA A 90 -7.49 27.76 15.57
C ALA A 90 -8.57 28.85 15.53
N SER A 91 -9.57 28.70 14.66
CA SER A 91 -10.73 29.61 14.59
C SER A 91 -11.54 29.63 15.89
N ALA A 92 -11.83 28.47 16.47
CA ALA A 92 -12.56 28.34 17.74
C ALA A 92 -11.80 29.01 18.90
N ILE A 93 -10.50 28.73 19.02
CA ILE A 93 -9.64 29.33 20.04
C ILE A 93 -9.59 30.85 19.87
N LEU A 94 -9.42 31.37 18.65
CA LEU A 94 -9.44 32.81 18.39
C LEU A 94 -10.78 33.45 18.74
N SER A 95 -11.91 32.81 18.40
CA SER A 95 -13.25 33.29 18.80
C SER A 95 -13.38 33.40 20.32
N TRP A 96 -12.94 32.38 21.07
CA TRP A 96 -12.93 32.43 22.53
C TRP A 96 -12.00 33.49 23.11
N LEU A 97 -10.80 33.63 22.58
CA LEU A 97 -9.86 34.63 23.05
C LEU A 97 -10.37 36.06 22.83
N ILE A 98 -11.12 36.29 21.74
CA ILE A 98 -11.79 37.57 21.46
C ILE A 98 -12.98 37.77 22.41
N ALA A 99 -13.82 36.74 22.59
CA ALA A 99 -15.00 36.79 23.46
C ALA A 99 -14.62 37.09 24.93
N PHE A 100 -13.52 36.51 25.42
CA PHE A 100 -12.99 36.76 26.77
C PHE A 100 -12.11 38.02 26.87
N ASN A 101 -12.05 38.87 25.84
CA ASN A 101 -11.23 40.08 25.81
C ASN A 101 -9.72 39.83 26.07
N VAL A 102 -9.23 38.61 25.83
CA VAL A 102 -7.81 38.25 26.01
C VAL A 102 -6.95 38.82 24.89
N VAL A 103 -7.47 38.84 23.66
CA VAL A 103 -6.83 39.50 22.51
C VAL A 103 -7.71 40.59 21.95
N ASN A 104 -7.06 41.69 21.56
CA ASN A 104 -7.72 42.82 20.95
C ASN A 104 -7.62 42.76 19.43
N THR A 105 -8.77 42.71 18.75
CA THR A 105 -8.88 42.75 17.29
C THR A 105 -8.45 44.07 16.66
N ARG A 106 -8.23 45.13 17.46
CA ARG A 106 -7.63 46.39 17.00
C ARG A 106 -6.19 46.22 16.50
N ASN A 107 -5.49 45.17 16.94
CA ASN A 107 -4.18 44.85 16.38
C ASN A 107 -4.36 44.29 14.95
N GLN A 108 -3.72 44.93 13.97
CA GLN A 108 -3.88 44.60 12.54
C GLN A 108 -3.58 43.13 12.25
N PHE A 109 -2.59 42.56 12.94
CA PHE A 109 -2.22 41.15 12.79
C PHE A 109 -3.35 40.20 13.22
N VAL A 110 -3.91 40.40 14.43
CA VAL A 110 -4.98 39.55 14.97
C VAL A 110 -6.25 39.71 14.14
N GLY A 111 -6.58 40.94 13.76
CA GLY A 111 -7.70 41.24 12.85
C GLY A 111 -7.56 40.49 11.52
N ALA A 112 -6.39 40.58 10.87
CA ALA A 112 -6.14 39.91 9.59
C ALA A 112 -6.24 38.38 9.70
N VAL A 113 -5.67 37.77 10.74
CA VAL A 113 -5.74 36.31 10.95
C VAL A 113 -7.18 35.87 11.24
N SER A 114 -7.89 36.59 12.10
CA SER A 114 -9.29 36.27 12.42
C SER A 114 -10.21 36.38 11.20
N GLU A 115 -10.05 37.42 10.38
CA GLU A 115 -10.80 37.62 9.14
C GLU A 115 -10.48 36.52 8.11
N PHE A 116 -9.20 36.14 7.98
CA PHE A 116 -8.78 35.06 7.09
C PHE A 116 -9.42 33.73 7.49
N LEU A 117 -9.35 33.37 8.77
CA LEU A 117 -9.96 32.15 9.29
C LEU A 117 -11.47 32.20 9.14
N TYR A 118 -12.10 33.34 9.42
CA TYR A 118 -13.53 33.52 9.23
C TYR A 118 -13.90 33.25 7.77
N ARG A 119 -13.24 33.87 6.79
CA ARG A 119 -13.55 33.68 5.36
C ARG A 119 -13.39 32.24 4.86
N ILE A 120 -12.39 31.51 5.36
CA ILE A 120 -12.17 30.11 4.97
C ILE A 120 -13.20 29.17 5.61
N THR A 121 -13.65 29.49 6.83
CA THR A 121 -14.51 28.62 7.62
C THR A 121 -16.00 28.92 7.41
N GLU A 122 -16.36 30.17 7.11
CA GLU A 122 -17.72 30.68 6.91
C GLU A 122 -18.60 29.84 5.95
N PRO A 123 -18.16 29.41 4.75
CA PRO A 123 -19.05 28.64 3.86
C PRO A 123 -19.51 27.31 4.45
N LEU A 124 -18.74 26.72 5.38
CA LEU A 124 -19.10 25.48 6.07
C LEU A 124 -19.78 25.74 7.42
N LEU A 125 -19.46 26.86 8.10
CA LEU A 125 -20.07 27.21 9.39
C LEU A 125 -21.41 27.93 9.26
N ALA A 126 -21.66 28.68 8.19
CA ALA A 126 -22.86 29.48 8.02
C ALA A 126 -24.16 28.63 8.10
N PRO A 127 -24.26 27.46 7.44
CA PRO A 127 -25.43 26.60 7.57
C PRO A 127 -25.64 26.10 9.01
N ILE A 128 -24.56 25.75 9.70
CA ILE A 128 -24.60 25.25 11.08
C ILE A 128 -25.03 26.37 12.04
N ARG A 129 -24.51 27.59 11.84
CA ARG A 129 -24.83 28.75 12.64
C ARG A 129 -26.28 29.19 12.49
N ASN A 130 -26.85 29.06 11.29
CA ASN A 130 -28.26 29.37 11.04
C ASN A 130 -29.22 28.39 11.72
N LEU A 131 -28.76 27.16 12.00
CA LEU A 131 -29.57 26.14 12.69
C LEU A 131 -29.53 26.29 14.21
N LEU A 132 -28.49 26.93 14.76
CA LEU A 132 -28.28 27.07 16.19
C LEU A 132 -28.71 28.46 16.69
N PRO A 133 -29.47 28.54 17.79
CA PRO A 133 -29.71 29.82 18.45
C PRO A 133 -28.39 30.41 18.96
N SER A 134 -28.22 31.72 18.83
CA SER A 134 -27.01 32.43 19.23
C SER A 134 -26.82 32.40 20.76
N LEU A 135 -25.78 31.71 21.24
CA LEU A 135 -25.50 31.48 22.67
C LEU A 135 -24.64 32.57 23.32
N GLY A 136 -24.93 33.85 23.04
CA GLY A 136 -24.31 34.95 23.79
C GLY A 136 -22.81 35.10 23.60
N GLY A 137 -22.36 35.29 22.35
CA GLY A 137 -20.97 35.64 22.02
C GLY A 137 -19.99 34.46 21.94
N LEU A 138 -20.44 33.24 22.24
CA LEU A 138 -19.62 32.03 22.13
C LEU A 138 -20.11 31.18 20.94
N ASP A 139 -19.27 31.08 19.91
CA ASP A 139 -19.57 30.29 18.71
C ASP A 139 -19.24 28.81 18.96
N ILE A 140 -20.27 27.97 19.15
CA ILE A 140 -20.12 26.50 19.29
C ILE A 140 -20.06 25.82 17.91
N SER A 141 -20.44 26.52 16.84
CA SER A 141 -20.45 26.01 15.46
C SER A 141 -19.15 25.33 15.01
N PRO A 142 -17.94 25.85 15.32
CA PRO A 142 -16.69 25.16 14.95
C PRO A 142 -16.57 23.77 15.57
N ILE A 143 -17.01 23.59 16.83
CA ILE A 143 -16.94 22.30 17.53
C ILE A 143 -17.84 21.27 16.86
N ILE A 144 -19.06 21.68 16.51
CA ILE A 144 -20.03 20.82 15.83
C ILE A 144 -19.49 20.42 14.45
N LEU A 145 -18.88 21.34 13.72
CA LEU A 145 -18.28 21.04 12.43
C LEU A 145 -17.08 20.07 12.58
N ILE A 146 -16.21 20.26 13.57
CA ILE A 146 -15.11 19.33 13.85
C ILE A 146 -15.66 17.92 14.08
N LEU A 147 -16.69 17.77 14.90
CA LEU A 147 -17.31 16.46 15.15
C LEU A 147 -17.86 15.83 13.88
N LEU A 148 -18.47 16.63 13.00
CA LEU A 148 -19.02 16.17 11.73
C LEU A 148 -17.91 15.72 10.76
N ILE A 149 -16.79 16.45 10.70
CA ILE A 149 -15.63 16.07 9.89
C ILE A 149 -14.94 14.83 10.46
N MET A 150 -14.77 14.72 11.77
CA MET A 150 -14.23 13.51 12.42
C MET A 150 -15.09 12.29 12.14
N PHE A 151 -16.42 12.45 12.17
CA PHE A 151 -17.34 11.39 11.78
C PHE A 151 -17.14 11.01 10.30
N LEU A 152 -17.05 12.00 9.40
CA LEU A 152 -16.80 11.76 7.98
C LEU A 152 -15.48 11.01 7.75
N GLN A 153 -14.40 11.41 8.42
CA GLN A 153 -13.10 10.71 8.36
C GLN A 153 -13.24 9.26 8.81
N ARG A 154 -13.93 8.99 9.92
CA ARG A 154 -14.16 7.61 10.38
C ARG A 154 -14.97 6.80 9.37
N VAL A 155 -15.99 7.38 8.75
CA VAL A 155 -16.78 6.73 7.71
C VAL A 155 -15.92 6.41 6.49
N ILE A 156 -15.10 7.36 6.04
CA ILE A 156 -14.17 7.16 4.92
C ILE A 156 -13.18 6.04 5.25
N THR A 157 -12.55 6.08 6.42
CA THR A 157 -11.54 5.09 6.82
C THR A 157 -12.13 3.70 7.05
N TYR A 158 -13.34 3.59 7.59
CA TYR A 158 -13.93 2.28 7.91
C TYR A 158 -14.67 1.65 6.73
N TYR A 159 -15.32 2.44 5.88
CA TYR A 159 -16.13 1.91 4.77
C TYR A 159 -15.47 2.10 3.42
N ILE A 160 -14.92 3.28 3.13
CA ILE A 160 -14.37 3.58 1.80
C ILE A 160 -12.99 2.97 1.65
N TYR A 161 -12.09 3.16 2.63
CA TYR A 161 -10.74 2.60 2.63
C TYR A 161 -10.79 1.11 2.23
N PRO A 162 -11.40 0.18 3.01
CA PRO A 162 -11.40 -1.24 2.67
C PRO A 162 -12.11 -1.60 1.35
N ALA A 163 -13.03 -0.77 0.86
CA ALA A 163 -13.69 -1.02 -0.42
C ALA A 163 -12.78 -0.75 -1.63
N VAL A 164 -11.69 0.01 -1.47
CA VAL A 164 -10.71 0.28 -2.53
C VAL A 164 -9.54 -0.73 -2.53
N PHE A 165 -9.57 -1.78 -1.69
CA PHE A 165 -8.54 -2.82 -1.58
C PHE A 165 -9.13 -4.22 -1.62
#